data_AF-H9F3M9-F1
#
_entry.id   AF-H9F3M9-F1
#
_cell.length_a   1.000
_cell.length_b   1.000
_cell.length_c   1.000
_cell.angle_alpha   90.00
_cell.angle_beta   90.00
_cell.angle_gamma   90.00
#
_symmetry.space_group_name_H-M   'P 1'
#
loop_
_entity.id
_entity.type
_entity.pdbx_description
1 polymer ?
#
loop_
_entity_poly.entity_id
_entity_poly.type
_entity_poly.pdbx_seq_one_letter_code
_entity_poly.pdbx_strand_id
1 'polypeptide(L)'
;WASENRSVMKKCKAANPEMPLSFTISRGFWVLLSYYLGLLPFIPIPEKFFFCFLPNIINRTYFPFSCSCLNQLSAVVSKWLIMRKSLIRHLEERGVQVVFWCLNEESDFDAAFSVGATGVMTDYPTALRHYLDNRGPAAQTS
;
A
#
# COMPACT_ATOMS: atom_id res chain seq x y z
N TRP A 1 -13.48 6.94 5.70
CA TRP A 1 -13.81 7.31 4.31
C TRP A 1 -13.21 6.34 3.30
N ALA A 2 -12.05 5.74 3.59
CA ALA A 2 -11.50 4.63 2.80
C ALA A 2 -12.12 3.28 3.22
N SER A 3 -12.35 2.40 2.24
CA SER A 3 -12.80 1.03 2.46
C SER A 3 -12.38 0.15 1.28
N GLU A 4 -12.03 -1.09 1.56
CA GLU A 4 -11.79 -2.12 0.55
C GLU A 4 -13.06 -2.55 -0.19
N ASN A 5 -14.23 -2.33 0.43
CA ASN A 5 -15.52 -2.74 -0.10
C ASN A 5 -16.10 -1.65 -1.03
N ARG A 6 -16.31 -2.04 -2.29
CA ARG A 6 -16.85 -1.16 -3.33
C ARG A 6 -18.21 -0.56 -2.99
N SER A 7 -19.09 -1.30 -2.32
CA SER A 7 -20.41 -0.82 -1.92
C SER A 7 -20.30 0.32 -0.90
N VAL A 8 -19.39 0.17 0.08
CA VAL A 8 -19.11 1.20 1.08
C VAL A 8 -18.51 2.44 0.41
N MET A 9 -17.51 2.27 -0.46
CA MET A 9 -16.91 3.38 -1.19
C MET A 9 -17.92 4.17 -2.04
N LYS A 10 -18.86 3.49 -2.69
CA LYS A 10 -19.94 4.14 -3.43
C LYS A 10 -20.83 4.99 -2.52
N LYS A 11 -21.21 4.47 -1.34
CA LYS A 11 -21.99 5.23 -0.35
C LYS A 11 -21.24 6.46 0.14
N CYS A 12 -19.95 6.31 0.46
CA CYS A 12 -19.11 7.44 0.88
C CYS A 12 -18.99 8.52 -0.21
N LYS A 13 -18.79 8.13 -1.47
CA LYS A 13 -18.71 9.07 -2.60
C LYS A 13 -20.04 9.74 -2.90
N ALA A 14 -21.17 9.05 -2.71
CA ALA A 14 -22.49 9.64 -2.82
C ALA A 14 -22.76 10.66 -1.71
N ALA A 15 -22.27 10.41 -0.49
CA ALA A 15 -22.39 11.34 0.64
C ALA A 15 -21.46 12.56 0.51
N ASN A 16 -20.28 12.39 -0.09
CA ASN A 16 -19.35 13.49 -0.37
C ASN A 16 -18.68 13.31 -1.75
N PRO A 17 -19.18 13.99 -2.79
CA PRO A 17 -18.62 13.90 -4.14
C PRO A 17 -17.18 14.39 -4.28
N GLU A 18 -16.70 15.30 -3.42
CA GLU A 18 -15.32 15.82 -3.43
C GLU A 18 -14.31 14.84 -2.81
N MET A 19 -14.79 13.84 -2.07
CA MET A 19 -13.95 12.90 -1.33
C MET A 19 -13.02 12.09 -2.28
N PRO A 20 -11.72 11.96 -1.95
CA PRO A 20 -10.80 11.16 -2.75
C PRO A 20 -11.18 9.67 -2.73
N LEU A 21 -10.86 8.97 -3.82
CA LEU A 21 -11.07 7.53 -3.92
C LEU A 21 -9.85 6.77 -3.41
N SER A 22 -10.07 5.82 -2.52
CA SER A 22 -9.08 4.80 -2.17
C SER A 22 -9.27 3.55 -3.02
N PHE A 23 -8.21 2.77 -3.15
CA PHE A 23 -8.29 1.45 -3.77
C PHE A 23 -9.26 0.53 -3.02
N THR A 24 -10.04 -0.23 -3.80
CA THR A 24 -10.81 -1.40 -3.34
C THR A 24 -10.02 -2.66 -3.70
N ILE A 25 -10.31 -3.80 -3.05
CA ILE A 25 -9.61 -5.07 -3.36
C ILE A 25 -9.72 -5.41 -4.86
N SER A 26 -10.91 -5.30 -5.43
CA SER A 26 -11.13 -5.59 -6.86
C SER A 26 -10.29 -4.66 -7.76
N ARG A 27 -10.23 -3.37 -7.46
CA ARG A 27 -9.41 -2.41 -8.22
C ARG A 27 -7.91 -2.68 -8.06
N GLY A 28 -7.48 -3.01 -6.85
CA GLY A 28 -6.09 -3.38 -6.57
C GLY A 28 -5.66 -4.61 -7.37
N PHE A 29 -6.51 -5.63 -7.40
CA PHE A 29 -6.29 -6.83 -8.21
C PHE A 29 -6.15 -6.51 -9.70
N TRP A 30 -7.04 -5.70 -10.27
CA TRP A 30 -6.98 -5.32 -11.69
C TRP A 30 -5.74 -4.50 -12.05
N VAL A 31 -5.32 -3.60 -11.16
CA VAL A 31 -4.08 -2.83 -11.34
C VAL A 31 -2.86 -3.75 -11.27
N LEU A 32 -2.84 -4.68 -10.33
CA LEU A 32 -1.76 -5.65 -10.20
C LEU A 32 -1.68 -6.57 -11.42
N LEU A 33 -2.82 -7.08 -11.91
CA LEU A 33 -2.89 -7.88 -13.12
C LEU A 33 -2.38 -7.08 -14.33
N SER A 34 -2.85 -5.84 -14.48
CA SER A 34 -2.43 -4.97 -15.59
C SER A 34 -0.95 -4.62 -15.53
N TYR A 35 -0.38 -4.49 -14.34
CA TYR A 35 1.07 -4.34 -14.14
C TYR A 35 1.84 -5.54 -14.69
N TYR A 36 1.46 -6.77 -14.33
CA TYR A 36 2.15 -7.97 -14.79
C TYR A 36 1.92 -8.28 -16.27
N LEU A 37 0.79 -7.85 -16.83
CA LEU A 37 0.52 -7.94 -18.28
C LEU A 37 1.19 -6.83 -19.09
N GLY A 38 1.84 -5.84 -18.45
CA GLY A 38 2.42 -4.68 -19.13
C GLY A 38 1.39 -3.67 -19.66
N LEU A 39 0.13 -3.77 -19.22
CA LEU A 39 -0.97 -2.92 -19.65
C LEU A 39 -1.23 -1.72 -18.73
N LEU A 40 -0.50 -1.61 -17.62
CA LEU A 40 -0.70 -0.58 -16.60
C LEU A 40 -0.72 0.87 -17.16
N PRO A 41 0.13 1.27 -18.13
CA PRO A 41 0.09 2.61 -18.71
C PRO A 41 -1.24 2.96 -19.40
N PHE A 42 -1.94 1.95 -19.92
CA PHE A 42 -3.15 2.15 -20.73
C PHE A 42 -4.44 2.18 -19.90
N ILE A 43 -4.37 1.85 -18.60
CA ILE A 43 -5.55 1.83 -17.73
C ILE A 43 -5.70 3.14 -16.93
N PRO A 44 -6.93 3.64 -16.75
CA PRO A 44 -7.17 4.78 -15.88
C PRO A 44 -7.10 4.37 -14.40
N ILE A 45 -6.43 5.21 -13.62
CA ILE A 45 -6.29 5.08 -12.16
C ILE A 45 -6.85 6.37 -11.54
N PRO A 46 -8.17 6.46 -11.33
CA PRO A 46 -8.79 7.63 -10.68
C PRO A 46 -8.56 7.66 -9.17
N GLU A 47 -8.12 6.55 -8.57
CA GLU A 47 -7.81 6.46 -7.14
C GLU A 47 -6.64 7.39 -6.76
N LYS A 48 -6.70 7.95 -5.55
CA LYS A 48 -5.65 8.83 -4.99
C LYS A 48 -4.87 8.19 -3.85
N PHE A 49 -5.39 7.12 -3.26
CA PHE A 49 -4.77 6.45 -2.12
C PHE A 49 -4.76 4.94 -2.31
N PHE A 50 -3.58 4.35 -2.26
CA PHE A 50 -3.37 2.92 -2.19
C PHE A 50 -2.91 2.56 -0.77
N PHE A 51 -3.84 2.00 0.02
CA PHE A 51 -3.55 1.49 1.35
C PHE A 51 -3.25 -0.01 1.26
N CYS A 52 -2.03 -0.41 1.61
CA CYS A 52 -1.61 -1.81 1.53
C CYS A 52 -1.05 -2.31 2.85
N PHE A 53 -1.44 -3.52 3.26
CA PHE A 53 -0.77 -4.17 4.36
C PHE A 53 0.64 -4.59 3.96
N LEU A 54 1.64 -4.34 4.81
CA LEU A 54 2.98 -4.85 4.53
C LEU A 54 2.97 -6.36 4.70
N PRO A 55 3.31 -7.14 3.66
CA PRO A 55 3.17 -8.59 3.75
C PRO A 55 4.09 -9.25 4.78
N ASN A 56 5.18 -8.59 5.17
CA ASN A 56 6.03 -9.02 6.29
C ASN A 56 5.25 -9.16 7.62
N ILE A 57 4.24 -8.31 7.82
CA ILE A 57 3.43 -8.27 9.05
C ILE A 57 2.41 -9.41 9.09
N ILE A 58 2.03 -9.95 7.92
CA ILE A 58 1.11 -11.09 7.85
C ILE A 58 1.64 -12.24 8.71
N ASN A 59 2.93 -12.55 8.64
CA ASN A 59 3.51 -13.62 9.46
C ASN A 59 3.60 -13.32 10.96
N ARG A 60 3.49 -12.05 11.36
CA ARG A 60 3.65 -11.61 12.76
C ARG A 60 2.32 -11.42 13.47
N THR A 61 1.31 -10.90 12.77
CA THR A 61 0.12 -10.34 13.44
C THR A 61 -1.19 -10.69 12.75
N TYR A 62 -1.17 -11.17 11.50
CA TYR A 62 -2.39 -11.42 10.72
C TYR A 62 -2.41 -12.86 10.18
N PHE A 63 -3.27 -13.71 10.74
CA PHE A 63 -3.38 -15.12 10.36
C PHE A 63 -4.62 -15.37 9.46
N PRO A 64 -4.52 -15.18 8.14
CA PRO A 64 -5.67 -15.40 7.25
C PRO A 64 -6.04 -16.88 7.09
N PHE A 65 -5.09 -17.80 7.28
CA PHE A 65 -5.28 -19.24 7.14
C PHE A 65 -4.98 -19.99 8.43
N SER A 66 -5.68 -21.11 8.66
CA SER A 66 -5.47 -21.95 9.84
C SER A 66 -4.09 -22.64 9.87
N CYS A 67 -3.41 -22.74 8.73
CA CYS A 67 -2.09 -23.39 8.62
C CYS A 67 -0.96 -22.35 8.51
N SER A 68 0.02 -22.43 9.42
CA SER A 68 1.16 -21.52 9.49
C SER A 68 2.00 -21.47 8.20
N CYS A 69 2.25 -22.62 7.56
CA CYS A 69 2.99 -22.69 6.29
C CYS A 69 2.27 -21.93 5.15
N LEU A 70 0.94 -22.01 5.08
CA LEU A 70 0.16 -21.30 4.07
C LEU A 70 0.18 -19.79 4.31
N ASN A 71 0.12 -19.34 5.56
CA ASN A 71 0.31 -17.93 5.91
C ASN A 71 1.67 -17.43 5.45
N GLN A 72 2.74 -18.18 5.77
CA GLN A 72 4.10 -17.84 5.38
C GLN A 72 4.28 -17.75 3.87
N LEU A 73 3.73 -18.72 3.13
CA LEU A 73 3.75 -18.71 1.68
C LEU A 73 2.97 -17.50 1.13
N SER A 74 1.77 -17.24 1.65
CA SER A 74 0.92 -16.12 1.22
C SER A 74 1.58 -14.76 1.47
N ALA A 75 2.30 -14.61 2.59
CA ALA A 75 3.05 -13.42 2.92
C ALA A 75 4.21 -13.18 1.94
N VAL A 76 4.98 -14.23 1.64
CA VAL A 76 6.10 -14.15 0.68
C VAL A 76 5.61 -13.84 -0.72
N VAL A 77 4.55 -14.51 -1.18
CA VAL A 77 3.95 -14.28 -2.50
C VAL A 77 3.39 -12.86 -2.60
N SER A 78 2.64 -12.41 -1.59
CA SER A 78 2.08 -11.04 -1.58
C SER A 78 3.18 -9.98 -1.54
N LYS A 79 4.25 -10.22 -0.78
CA LYS A 79 5.46 -9.36 -0.78
C LYS A 79 6.03 -9.24 -2.18
N TRP A 80 6.31 -10.38 -2.81
CA TRP A 80 6.91 -10.42 -4.14
C TRP A 80 6.00 -9.80 -5.21
N LEU A 81 4.69 -9.92 -5.06
CA LEU A 81 3.74 -9.37 -6.01
C LEU A 81 3.57 -7.86 -5.87
N ILE A 82 3.41 -7.36 -4.64
CA ILE A 82 2.97 -5.97 -4.39
C ILE A 82 4.16 -5.03 -4.13
N MET A 83 5.22 -5.48 -3.46
CA MET A 83 6.35 -4.62 -3.10
C MET A 83 7.35 -4.45 -4.26
N ARG A 84 6.88 -3.83 -5.36
CA ARG A 84 7.71 -3.52 -6.54
C ARG A 84 7.93 -2.02 -6.67
N LYS A 85 9.21 -1.62 -6.68
CA LYS A 85 9.61 -0.21 -6.90
C LYS A 85 9.00 0.39 -8.16
N SER A 86 9.01 -0.36 -9.26
CA SER A 86 8.42 0.04 -10.54
C SER A 86 6.91 0.23 -10.47
N LEU A 87 6.19 -0.66 -9.77
CA LEU A 87 4.75 -0.52 -9.58
C LEU A 87 4.43 0.72 -8.74
N ILE A 88 5.11 0.86 -7.60
CA ILE A 88 4.89 1.96 -6.66
C ILE A 88 5.22 3.30 -7.31
N ARG A 89 6.37 3.40 -7.98
CA ARG A 89 6.76 4.57 -8.75
C ARG A 89 5.73 4.92 -9.83
N HIS A 90 5.21 3.93 -10.56
CA HIS A 90 4.18 4.18 -11.56
C HIS A 90 2.89 4.73 -10.93
N LEU A 91 2.49 4.23 -9.77
CA LEU A 91 1.33 4.74 -9.05
C LEU A 91 1.58 6.18 -8.57
N GLU A 92 2.75 6.46 -8.02
CA GLU A 92 3.15 7.79 -7.54
C GLU A 92 3.23 8.82 -8.67
N GLU A 93 3.84 8.48 -9.81
CA GLU A 93 3.90 9.33 -11.02
C GLU A 93 2.50 9.65 -11.57
N ARG A 94 1.50 8.80 -11.26
CA ARG A 94 0.09 9.01 -11.60
C ARG A 94 -0.70 9.75 -10.50
N GLY A 95 -0.01 10.27 -9.48
CA GLY A 95 -0.57 11.04 -8.38
C GLY A 95 -1.30 10.21 -7.34
N VAL A 96 -0.94 8.92 -7.20
CA VAL A 96 -1.47 8.04 -6.15
C VAL A 96 -0.51 8.03 -4.97
N GLN A 97 -1.01 8.33 -3.78
CA GLN A 97 -0.25 8.16 -2.54
C GLN A 97 -0.26 6.70 -2.12
N VAL A 98 0.92 6.10 -2.02
CA VAL A 98 1.10 4.70 -1.59
C VAL A 98 1.44 4.69 -0.10
N VAL A 99 0.53 4.16 0.72
CA VAL A 99 0.68 4.12 2.18
C VAL A 99 0.59 2.68 2.68
N PHE A 100 1.62 2.25 3.42
CA PHE A 100 1.62 0.94 4.05
C PHE A 100 1.13 1.01 5.51
N TRP A 101 0.36 0.02 5.94
CA TRP A 101 -0.25 -0.04 7.27
C TRP A 101 -0.31 -1.49 7.81
N CYS A 102 -0.38 -1.79 9.10
CA CYS A 102 0.03 -1.00 10.27
C CYS A 102 1.48 -1.38 10.62
N LEU A 103 2.47 -0.53 10.31
CA LEU A 103 3.87 -0.86 10.53
C LEU A 103 4.28 -0.42 11.93
N ASN A 104 4.87 -1.30 12.74
CA ASN A 104 5.16 -0.98 14.14
C ASN A 104 6.64 -1.14 14.52
N GLU A 105 7.46 -1.68 13.62
CA GLU A 105 8.91 -1.78 13.80
C GLU A 105 9.67 -0.89 12.81
N GLU A 106 10.86 -0.42 13.21
CA GLU A 106 11.73 0.39 12.36
C GLU A 106 12.10 -0.32 11.04
N SER A 107 12.33 -1.63 11.11
CA SER A 107 12.60 -2.47 9.94
C SER A 107 11.44 -2.51 8.93
N ASP A 108 10.19 -2.38 9.41
CA ASP A 108 9.02 -2.28 8.53
C ASP A 108 8.96 -0.91 7.86
N PHE A 109 9.34 0.17 8.56
CA PHE A 109 9.46 1.51 7.99
C PHE A 109 10.48 1.50 6.85
N ASP A 110 11.67 0.95 7.11
CA ASP A 110 12.71 0.76 6.09
C ASP A 110 12.19 -0.01 4.88
N ALA A 111 11.50 -1.14 5.11
CA ALA A 111 10.96 -1.95 4.03
C ALA A 111 9.95 -1.16 3.18
N ALA A 112 9.02 -0.43 3.80
CA ALA A 112 8.02 0.35 3.08
C ALA A 112 8.65 1.49 2.26
N PHE A 113 9.52 2.29 2.88
CA PHE A 113 10.10 3.41 2.17
C PHE A 113 11.18 3.00 1.17
N SER A 114 11.89 1.88 1.38
CA SER A 114 12.88 1.38 0.41
C SER A 114 12.26 1.05 -0.94
N VAL A 115 10.95 0.77 -0.97
CA VAL A 115 10.20 0.52 -2.20
C VAL A 115 9.52 1.76 -2.79
N GLY A 116 9.68 2.93 -2.15
CA GLY A 116 9.11 4.20 -2.61
C GLY A 116 7.73 4.53 -2.02
N ALA A 117 7.39 4.01 -0.84
CA ALA A 117 6.14 4.41 -0.19
C ALA A 117 6.09 5.93 0.05
N THR A 118 4.94 6.53 -0.23
CA THR A 118 4.65 7.94 0.08
C THR A 118 4.47 8.14 1.59
N GLY A 119 3.96 7.12 2.30
CA GLY A 119 3.75 7.21 3.73
C GLY A 119 3.62 5.85 4.43
N VAL A 120 3.57 5.92 5.75
CA VAL A 120 3.40 4.78 6.65
C VAL A 120 2.34 5.13 7.68
N MET A 121 1.45 4.18 7.98
CA MET A 121 0.52 4.24 9.11
C MET A 121 1.00 3.28 10.19
N THR A 122 1.12 3.79 11.41
CA THR A 122 1.70 3.09 12.58
C THR A 122 0.91 3.42 13.83
N ASP A 123 0.90 2.50 14.80
CA ASP A 123 0.39 2.75 16.14
C ASP A 123 1.41 3.49 17.03
N TYR A 124 2.67 3.62 16.57
CA TYR A 124 3.77 4.25 17.29
C TYR A 124 4.29 5.52 16.58
N PRO A 125 3.52 6.62 16.57
CA PRO A 125 3.87 7.83 15.82
C PRO A 125 5.21 8.46 16.26
N THR A 126 5.56 8.37 17.55
CA THR A 126 6.85 8.87 18.06
C THR A 126 8.03 8.08 17.49
N ALA A 127 7.89 6.75 17.33
CA ALA A 127 8.94 5.92 16.73
C ALA A 127 9.11 6.25 15.24
N LEU A 128 8.02 6.44 14.50
CA LEU A 128 8.08 6.87 13.11
C LEU A 128 8.70 8.27 12.98
N ARG A 129 8.38 9.20 13.88
CA ARG A 129 8.99 10.54 13.86
C ARG A 129 10.50 10.47 14.06
N HIS A 130 10.96 9.73 15.07
CA HIS A 130 12.38 9.53 15.32
C HIS A 130 13.10 8.89 14.13
N TYR A 131 12.49 7.87 13.53
CA TYR A 131 13.02 7.24 12.30
C TYR A 131 13.17 8.24 11.15
N LEU A 132 12.15 9.07 10.89
CA LEU A 132 12.19 10.07 9.81
C LEU A 132 13.22 11.17 10.08
N ASP A 133 13.38 11.61 11.32
CA ASP A 133 14.38 12.62 11.70
C ASP A 133 15.82 12.12 11.49
N ASN A 134 16.08 10.84 11.75
CA ASN A 134 17.41 10.24 11.61
C ASN A 134 17.79 9.90 10.16
N ARG A 135 16.82 9.72 9.27
CA ARG A 135 17.06 9.31 7.88
C ARG A 135 17.50 10.45 6.96
N GLY A 136 17.33 11.71 7.41
CA GLY A 136 17.52 12.90 6.58
C GLY A 136 16.39 13.10 5.56
N PRO A 137 16.28 14.29 4.92
CA PRO A 137 15.26 14.53 3.91
C PRO A 137 15.43 13.52 2.78
N ALA A 138 14.37 12.75 2.50
CA ALA A 138 14.32 11.88 1.33
C ALA A 138 14.66 12.74 0.12
N ALA A 139 15.71 12.35 -0.62
CA ALA A 139 16.12 13.02 -1.84
C ALA A 139 14.88 13.19 -2.72
N GLN A 140 14.39 14.42 -2.82
CA GLN A 140 13.31 14.78 -3.72
C GLN A 140 13.85 14.52 -5.13
N THR A 141 13.48 13.38 -5.71
CA THR A 141 13.76 13.12 -7.11
C THR A 141 12.99 14.14 -7.93
N SER A 142 13.75 15.04 -8.54
CA SER A 142 13.32 16.04 -9.52
C SER A 142 12.76 15.38 -10.78
#